data_AF-A0A7D9EX23-F1
#
_entry.id   AF-A0A7D9EX23-F1
#
_cell.length_a   1.000
_cell.length_b   1.000
_cell.length_c   1.000
_cell.angle_alpha   90.00
_cell.angle_beta   90.00
_cell.angle_gamma   90.00
#
_symmetry.space_group_name_H-M   'P 1'
#
loop_
_entity.id
_entity.type
_entity.pdbx_description
1 polymer ?
#
loop_
_entity_poly.entity_id
_entity_poly.type
_entity_poly.pdbx_seq_one_letter_code
_entity_poly.pdbx_strand_id
1 'polypeptide(L)'
;MLDIECFTYLHRALESSLAPIVIFATNRGSCTVRGTEIISPHGIPLDLLDRVMIIRTMPYALEETVQILRIRAQIEGIQIDEESLQSLGETGTKTTLRYAVQLLTPAHFLARINGREIINKGDIDETNELFFDAKSSAKLLAEQGDKYMK
;
A
#
# COMPACT_ATOMS: atom_id res chain seq x y z
N MET A 1 6.72 -0.73 -14.81
CA MET A 1 5.99 -1.87 -15.40
C MET A 1 6.90 -2.46 -16.47
N LEU A 2 7.07 -3.78 -16.44
CA LEU A 2 7.91 -4.52 -17.38
C LEU A 2 7.40 -4.32 -18.82
N ASP A 3 8.32 -4.30 -19.76
CA ASP A 3 8.03 -4.28 -21.20
C ASP A 3 8.00 -5.70 -21.78
N ILE A 4 7.61 -5.79 -23.05
CA ILE A 4 7.54 -7.05 -23.81
C ILE A 4 8.91 -7.76 -23.88
N GLU A 5 10.02 -7.02 -23.93
CA GLU A 5 11.37 -7.58 -23.99
C GLU A 5 11.75 -8.26 -22.66
N CYS A 6 11.43 -7.62 -21.53
CA CYS A 6 11.58 -8.21 -20.21
C CYS A 6 10.76 -9.50 -20.05
N PHE A 7 9.51 -9.52 -20.54
CA PHE A 7 8.69 -10.73 -20.50
C PHE A 7 9.24 -11.84 -21.39
N THR A 8 9.80 -11.50 -22.55
CA THR A 8 10.45 -12.47 -23.45
C THR A 8 11.68 -13.09 -22.79
N TYR A 9 12.49 -12.26 -22.10
CA TYR A 9 13.62 -12.75 -21.32
C TYR A 9 13.18 -13.67 -20.18
N LEU A 10 12.16 -13.28 -19.41
CA LEU A 10 11.63 -14.07 -18.31
C LEU A 10 11.05 -15.40 -18.79
N HIS A 11 10.35 -15.41 -19.93
CA HIS A 11 9.79 -16.62 -20.52
C HIS A 11 10.89 -17.67 -20.79
N ARG A 12 12.00 -17.23 -21.40
CA ARG A 12 13.17 -18.08 -21.66
C ARG A 12 13.91 -18.46 -20.38
N ALA A 13 14.06 -17.53 -19.43
CA ALA A 13 14.75 -17.79 -18.17
C ALA A 13 14.01 -18.84 -17.32
N LEU A 14 12.68 -18.84 -17.35
CA LEU A 14 11.81 -19.79 -16.64
C LEU A 14 11.81 -21.19 -17.25
N GLU A 15 12.34 -21.37 -18.45
CA GLU A 15 12.52 -22.70 -19.07
C GLU A 15 13.80 -23.40 -18.60
N SER A 16 14.71 -22.67 -17.94
CA SER A 16 15.93 -23.25 -17.36
C SER A 16 15.60 -24.15 -16.17
N SER A 17 16.26 -25.31 -16.07
CA SER A 17 16.10 -26.19 -14.89
C SER A 17 16.63 -25.59 -13.59
N LEU A 18 17.43 -24.52 -13.69
CA LEU A 18 17.96 -23.76 -12.54
C LEU A 18 17.13 -22.51 -12.23
N ALA A 19 15.97 -22.34 -12.87
CA ALA A 19 15.12 -21.18 -12.64
C ALA A 19 14.56 -21.19 -11.21
N PRO A 20 14.68 -20.08 -10.45
CA PRO A 20 14.04 -19.96 -9.15
C PRO A 20 12.52 -19.81 -9.32
N ILE A 21 11.79 -19.98 -8.21
CA ILE A 21 10.36 -19.65 -8.16
C ILE A 21 10.20 -18.13 -8.31
N VAL A 22 9.45 -17.70 -9.32
CA VAL A 22 9.17 -16.29 -9.57
C VAL A 22 7.74 -15.98 -9.13
N ILE A 23 7.60 -14.99 -8.25
CA ILE A 23 6.30 -14.50 -7.77
C ILE A 23 6.08 -13.11 -8.35
N PHE A 24 5.02 -12.97 -9.15
CA PHE A 24 4.56 -11.68 -9.66
C PHE A 24 3.46 -11.11 -8.78
N ALA A 25 3.45 -9.78 -8.62
CA ALA A 25 2.35 -9.06 -7.98
C ALA A 25 1.95 -7.87 -8.85
N THR A 26 0.65 -7.71 -9.06
CA THR A 26 0.07 -6.60 -9.83
C THR A 26 -1.20 -6.13 -9.16
N ASN A 27 -1.42 -4.82 -9.18
CA ASN A 27 -2.65 -4.18 -8.73
C ASN A 27 -3.50 -3.69 -9.91
N ARG A 28 -3.15 -4.05 -11.15
CA ARG A 28 -3.88 -3.66 -12.36
C ARG A 28 -4.67 -4.85 -12.92
N GLY A 29 -5.93 -4.60 -13.25
CA GLY A 29 -6.81 -5.60 -13.85
C GLY A 29 -6.50 -5.84 -15.33
N SER A 30 -6.69 -4.83 -16.16
CA SER A 30 -6.34 -4.87 -17.59
C SER A 30 -5.48 -3.65 -17.91
N CYS A 31 -4.38 -3.86 -18.61
CA CYS A 31 -3.52 -2.77 -19.08
C CYS A 31 -2.75 -3.16 -20.34
N THR A 32 -2.26 -2.16 -21.07
CA THR A 32 -1.41 -2.36 -22.23
C THR A 32 -0.07 -2.96 -21.83
N VAL A 33 0.40 -3.96 -22.58
CA VAL A 33 1.75 -4.48 -22.43
C VAL A 33 2.71 -3.42 -22.97
N ARG A 34 3.58 -2.89 -22.11
CA ARG A 34 4.53 -1.84 -22.51
C ARG A 34 5.41 -2.31 -23.68
N GLY A 35 5.53 -1.48 -24.71
CA GLY A 35 6.21 -1.82 -25.96
C GLY A 35 5.27 -2.37 -27.05
N THR A 36 3.98 -2.52 -26.77
CA THR A 36 2.96 -2.95 -27.73
C THR A 36 1.67 -2.13 -27.57
N GLU A 37 0.76 -2.26 -28.53
CA GLU A 37 -0.60 -1.70 -28.44
C GLU A 37 -1.63 -2.71 -27.88
N ILE A 38 -1.17 -3.90 -27.46
CA ILE A 38 -2.04 -4.99 -27.03
C ILE A 38 -2.44 -4.80 -25.57
N ILE A 39 -3.75 -4.85 -25.31
CA ILE A 39 -4.32 -4.85 -23.96
C ILE A 39 -4.44 -6.30 -23.49
N SER A 40 -3.87 -6.60 -22.32
CA SER A 40 -3.88 -7.94 -21.73
C SER A 40 -4.24 -7.88 -20.25
N PRO A 41 -4.86 -8.94 -19.68
CA PRO A 41 -5.00 -9.06 -18.23
C PRO A 41 -3.65 -8.88 -17.55
N HIS A 42 -3.62 -8.08 -16.49
CA HIS A 42 -2.43 -7.78 -15.69
C HIS A 42 -1.27 -7.11 -16.44
N GLY A 43 -1.41 -6.81 -17.74
CA GLY A 43 -0.34 -6.30 -18.58
C GLY A 43 0.75 -7.33 -18.87
N ILE A 44 0.41 -8.62 -18.80
CA ILE A 44 1.31 -9.74 -19.07
C ILE A 44 0.94 -10.34 -20.43
N PRO A 45 1.89 -10.69 -21.31
CA PRO A 45 1.58 -11.42 -22.55
C PRO A 45 0.83 -12.72 -22.29
N LEU A 46 -0.13 -13.06 -23.16
CA LEU A 46 -0.99 -14.24 -22.99
C LEU A 46 -0.18 -15.53 -22.82
N ASP A 47 0.93 -15.68 -23.56
CA ASP A 47 1.82 -16.86 -23.49
C ASP A 47 2.39 -17.10 -22.09
N LEU A 48 2.73 -16.03 -21.36
CA LEU A 48 3.23 -16.15 -19.99
C LEU A 48 2.06 -16.26 -18.99
N LEU A 49 0.91 -15.64 -19.30
CA LEU A 49 -0.27 -15.68 -18.46
C LEU A 49 -0.83 -17.11 -18.32
N ASP A 50 -0.80 -17.89 -19.40
CA ASP A 50 -1.25 -19.29 -19.39
C ASP A 50 -0.33 -20.21 -18.56
N ARG A 51 0.89 -19.76 -18.26
CA ARG A 51 1.91 -20.50 -17.50
C ARG A 51 1.95 -20.13 -16.02
N VAL A 52 1.20 -19.12 -15.57
CA VAL A 52 1.22 -18.66 -14.17
C VAL A 52 0.00 -19.11 -13.38
N MET A 53 0.22 -19.41 -12.09
CA MET A 53 -0.86 -19.62 -11.14
C MET A 53 -1.30 -18.27 -10.56
N ILE A 54 -2.57 -17.90 -10.79
CA ILE A 54 -3.13 -16.64 -10.30
C ILE A 54 -3.75 -16.84 -8.91
N ILE A 55 -3.21 -16.16 -7.91
CA ILE A 55 -3.76 -16.10 -6.56
C ILE A 55 -4.31 -14.69 -6.32
N ARG A 56 -5.59 -14.59 -5.97
CA ARG A 56 -6.25 -13.31 -5.70
C ARG A 56 -6.22 -12.99 -4.21
N THR A 57 -5.73 -11.80 -3.86
CA THR A 57 -5.83 -11.26 -2.51
C THR A 57 -7.10 -10.43 -2.37
N MET A 58 -7.82 -10.61 -1.27
CA MET A 58 -9.00 -9.81 -0.94
C MET A 58 -8.60 -8.63 -0.02
N PRO A 59 -9.36 -7.52 -0.02
CA PRO A 59 -9.15 -6.45 0.95
C PRO A 59 -9.35 -6.97 2.39
N TYR A 60 -8.57 -6.44 3.32
CA TYR A 60 -8.71 -6.76 4.74
C TYR A 60 -10.00 -6.19 5.33
N ALA A 61 -10.59 -6.92 6.26
CA ALA A 61 -11.63 -6.41 7.14
C ALA A 61 -11.05 -5.42 8.17
N LEU A 62 -11.92 -4.65 8.82
CA LEU A 62 -11.52 -3.70 9.87
C LEU A 62 -10.77 -4.40 11.01
N GLU A 63 -11.29 -5.55 11.45
CA GLU A 63 -10.71 -6.37 12.53
C GLU A 63 -9.30 -6.86 12.18
N GLU A 64 -9.10 -7.31 10.94
CA GLU A 64 -7.79 -7.73 10.43
C GLU A 64 -6.81 -6.55 10.34
N THR A 65 -7.31 -5.37 9.94
CA THR A 65 -6.52 -4.13 9.87
C THR A 65 -6.02 -3.73 11.26
N VAL A 66 -6.90 -3.74 12.26
CA VAL A 66 -6.56 -3.46 13.67
C VAL A 66 -5.53 -4.47 14.17
N GLN A 67 -5.69 -5.76 13.86
CA GLN A 67 -4.73 -6.79 14.27
C GLN A 67 -3.34 -6.59 13.62
N ILE A 68 -3.29 -6.22 12.34
CA ILE A 68 -2.02 -5.92 11.67
C ILE A 68 -1.34 -4.70 12.32
N LEU A 69 -2.11 -3.65 12.64
CA LEU A 69 -1.59 -2.45 13.31
C LEU A 69 -1.07 -2.79 14.72
N ARG A 70 -1.76 -3.65 15.47
CA ARG A 70 -1.32 -4.13 16.78
C ARG A 70 0.04 -4.83 16.70
N ILE A 71 0.19 -5.75 15.75
CA ILE A 71 1.46 -6.47 15.53
C ILE A 71 2.57 -5.49 15.15
N ARG A 72 2.26 -4.48 14.31
CA ARG A 72 3.25 -3.46 13.92
C ARG A 72 3.68 -2.60 15.10
N ALA A 73 2.74 -2.11 15.90
CA ALA A 73 3.04 -1.35 17.11
C ALA A 73 3.92 -2.17 18.08
N GLN A 74 3.63 -3.46 18.25
CA GLN A 74 4.44 -4.36 19.09
C GLN A 74 5.87 -4.56 18.55
N ILE A 75 6.04 -4.71 17.24
CA ILE A 75 7.37 -4.86 16.61
C ILE A 75 8.19 -3.58 16.76
N GLU A 76 7.54 -2.42 16.64
CA GLU A 76 8.19 -1.11 16.77
C GLU A 76 8.36 -0.66 18.23
N GLY A 77 7.82 -1.42 19.20
CA GLY A 77 7.88 -1.08 20.63
C GLY A 77 7.04 0.13 21.02
N ILE A 78 6.01 0.44 20.23
CA ILE A 78 5.12 1.59 20.44
C ILE A 78 3.93 1.14 21.29
N GLN A 79 3.68 1.85 22.39
CA GLN A 79 2.49 1.64 23.20
C GLN A 79 1.34 2.52 22.70
N ILE A 80 0.19 1.88 22.45
CA ILE A 80 -1.04 2.51 21.96
C ILE A 80 -2.20 1.97 22.78
N ASP A 81 -3.12 2.87 23.16
CA ASP A 81 -4.39 2.56 23.77
C ASP A 81 -5.37 1.91 22.76
N GLU A 82 -6.24 1.03 23.24
CA GLU A 82 -7.16 0.27 22.40
C GLU A 82 -8.14 1.16 21.62
N GLU A 83 -8.58 2.28 22.20
CA GLU A 83 -9.47 3.23 21.51
C GLU A 83 -8.77 3.87 20.30
N SER A 84 -7.51 4.29 20.44
CA SER A 84 -6.76 4.90 19.35
C SER A 84 -6.37 3.89 18.31
N LEU A 85 -6.06 2.65 18.71
CA LEU A 85 -5.82 1.56 17.77
C LEU A 85 -7.06 1.31 16.88
N GLN A 86 -8.25 1.37 17.47
CA GLN A 86 -9.50 1.22 16.72
C GLN A 86 -9.76 2.43 15.79
N SER A 87 -9.52 3.65 16.27
CA SER A 87 -9.58 4.88 15.44
C SER A 87 -8.62 4.82 14.25
N LEU A 88 -7.40 4.31 14.48
CA LEU A 88 -6.40 4.12 13.43
C LEU A 88 -6.81 3.05 12.42
N GLY A 89 -7.46 1.97 12.87
CA GLY A 89 -8.04 0.95 12.02
C GLY A 89 -9.14 1.50 11.10
N GLU A 90 -10.02 2.34 11.63
CA GLU A 90 -11.04 3.04 10.82
C GLU A 90 -10.40 3.97 9.80
N THR A 91 -9.36 4.70 10.21
CA THR A 91 -8.58 5.58 9.32
C THR A 91 -7.92 4.79 8.21
N GLY A 92 -7.33 3.63 8.51
CA GLY A 92 -6.74 2.72 7.53
C GLY A 92 -7.74 2.14 6.54
N THR A 93 -8.98 1.93 6.99
CA THR A 93 -10.09 1.47 6.13
C THR A 93 -10.58 2.58 5.20
N LYS A 94 -10.69 3.82 5.68
CA LYS A 94 -11.06 5.00 4.87
C LYS A 94 -9.99 5.35 3.82
N THR A 95 -8.72 5.23 4.21
CA THR A 95 -7.56 5.61 3.39
C THR A 95 -6.86 4.38 2.80
N THR A 96 -5.73 3.96 3.38
CA THR A 96 -4.99 2.74 3.08
C THR A 96 -4.31 2.21 4.34
N LEU A 97 -4.12 0.89 4.45
CA LEU A 97 -3.35 0.27 5.54
C LEU A 97 -1.91 0.83 5.63
N ARG A 98 -1.29 1.13 4.48
CA ARG A 98 0.06 1.72 4.45
C ARG A 98 0.11 3.05 5.18
N TYR A 99 -0.87 3.92 4.91
CA TYR A 99 -0.96 5.23 5.54
C TYR A 99 -1.16 5.09 7.05
N ALA A 100 -2.08 4.23 7.49
CA ALA A 100 -2.29 3.97 8.93
C ALA A 100 -1.03 3.46 9.65
N VAL A 101 -0.26 2.55 9.02
CA VAL A 101 1.03 2.09 9.58
C VAL A 101 2.03 3.24 9.66
N GLN A 102 2.11 4.08 8.62
CA GLN A 102 3.02 5.23 8.60
C GLN A 102 2.68 6.30 9.64
N LEU A 103 1.42 6.41 10.07
CA LEU A 103 1.00 7.33 11.12
C LEU A 103 1.45 6.91 12.53
N LEU A 104 1.75 5.62 12.77
CA LEU A 104 2.19 5.14 14.09
C LEU A 104 3.46 5.83 14.57
N THR A 105 4.46 5.96 13.71
CA THR A 105 5.75 6.58 14.05
C THR A 105 5.61 8.07 14.44
N PRO A 106 5.00 8.96 13.62
CA PRO A 106 4.82 10.35 14.00
C PRO A 106 3.89 10.52 15.21
N ALA A 107 2.82 9.72 15.34
CA ALA A 107 1.96 9.75 16.53
C ALA A 107 2.74 9.37 17.81
N HIS A 108 3.67 8.41 17.73
CA HIS A 108 4.55 8.06 18.84
C HIS A 108 5.49 9.23 19.22
N PHE A 109 6.08 9.91 18.25
CA PHE A 109 6.91 11.09 18.53
C PHE A 109 6.11 12.23 19.14
N LEU A 110 4.88 12.45 18.67
CA LEU A 110 3.98 13.48 19.19
C LEU A 110 3.61 13.21 20.66
N ALA A 111 3.29 11.95 20.98
CA ALA A 111 3.09 11.52 22.37
C ALA A 111 4.33 11.81 23.24
N ARG A 112 5.54 11.49 22.75
CA ARG A 112 6.80 11.73 23.48
C ARG A 112 7.11 13.21 23.68
N ILE A 113 6.82 14.06 22.68
CA ILE A 113 6.96 15.52 22.81
C ILE A 113 6.03 16.04 23.91
N ASN A 114 4.83 15.48 24.00
CA ASN A 114 3.86 15.77 25.06
C ASN A 114 4.18 15.08 26.41
N GLY A 115 5.34 14.43 26.54
CA GLY A 115 5.78 13.76 27.77
C GLY A 115 5.06 12.44 28.08
N ARG A 116 4.32 11.87 27.12
CA ARG A 116 3.59 10.60 27.23
C ARG A 116 4.30 9.50 26.44
N GLU A 117 4.31 8.28 26.97
CA GLU A 117 4.82 7.11 26.23
C GLU A 117 3.72 6.37 25.45
N ILE A 118 2.46 6.56 25.86
CA ILE A 118 1.28 5.95 25.26
C ILE A 118 0.64 6.95 24.30
N ILE A 119 0.45 6.53 23.05
CA ILE A 119 -0.31 7.29 22.05
C ILE A 119 -1.76 7.37 22.52
N ASN A 120 -2.40 8.54 22.39
CA ASN A 120 -3.83 8.73 22.58
C ASN A 120 -4.50 9.16 21.27
N LYS A 121 -5.83 9.18 21.26
CA LYS A 121 -6.63 9.52 20.08
C LYS A 121 -6.34 10.90 19.53
N GLY A 122 -6.12 11.87 20.43
CA GLY A 122 -5.75 13.24 20.05
C GLY A 122 -4.43 13.31 19.26
N ASP A 123 -3.46 12.45 19.57
CA ASP A 123 -2.20 12.41 18.82
C ASP A 123 -2.42 11.88 17.40
N ILE A 124 -3.34 10.92 17.23
CA ILE A 124 -3.71 10.39 15.92
C ILE A 124 -4.45 11.43 15.10
N ASP A 125 -5.41 12.14 15.71
CA ASP A 125 -6.19 13.17 15.03
C ASP A 125 -5.28 14.30 14.56
N GLU A 126 -4.37 14.79 15.43
CA GLU A 126 -3.38 15.82 15.06
C GLU A 126 -2.43 15.33 13.96
N THR A 127 -1.94 14.08 14.05
CA THR A 127 -1.07 13.51 13.02
C THR A 127 -1.80 13.38 11.68
N ASN A 128 -3.08 13.04 11.69
CA ASN A 128 -3.90 12.91 10.49
C ASN A 128 -4.26 14.27 9.86
N GLU A 129 -4.22 15.36 10.62
CA GLU A 129 -4.31 16.72 10.07
C GLU A 129 -2.99 17.20 9.46
N LEU A 130 -1.87 16.82 10.06
CA LEU A 130 -0.53 17.23 9.60
C LEU A 130 -0.07 16.47 8.35
N PHE A 131 -0.37 15.18 8.27
CA PHE A 131 0.00 14.33 7.14
C PHE A 131 -1.23 14.02 6.31
N PHE A 132 -1.18 14.29 5.00
CA PHE A 132 -2.29 13.97 4.11
C PHE A 132 -2.09 12.62 3.44
N ASP A 133 -3.18 11.86 3.31
CA ASP A 133 -3.21 10.69 2.46
C ASP A 133 -3.24 11.08 0.97
N ALA A 134 -2.82 10.16 0.11
CA ALA A 134 -2.71 10.43 -1.33
C ALA A 134 -4.03 10.90 -1.97
N LYS A 135 -5.21 10.45 -1.48
CA LYS A 135 -6.50 10.88 -2.03
C LYS A 135 -6.82 12.32 -1.63
N SER A 136 -6.60 12.67 -0.37
CA SER A 136 -6.80 14.04 0.11
C SER A 136 -5.82 15.02 -0.55
N SER A 137 -4.55 14.64 -0.70
CA SER A 137 -3.57 15.45 -1.44
C SER A 137 -3.96 15.65 -2.91
N ALA A 138 -4.44 14.60 -3.59
CA ALA A 138 -4.91 14.72 -4.97
C ALA A 138 -6.14 15.63 -5.10
N LYS A 139 -7.06 15.59 -4.13
CA LYS A 139 -8.22 16.48 -4.10
C LYS A 139 -7.81 17.94 -3.91
N LEU A 140 -6.89 18.22 -2.98
CA LEU A 140 -6.35 19.56 -2.76
C LEU A 140 -5.66 20.10 -4.02
N LEU A 141 -4.89 19.26 -4.71
CA LEU A 141 -4.24 19.62 -5.97
C LEU A 141 -5.26 19.97 -7.06
N ALA A 142 -6.35 19.19 -7.17
CA ALA A 142 -7.41 19.45 -8.14
C ALA A 142 -8.16 20.76 -7.84
N GLU A 143 -8.41 21.08 -6.57
CA GLU A 143 -9.05 22.32 -6.14
C GLU A 143 -8.14 23.55 -6.34
N GLN A 144 -6.83 23.38 -6.25
CA GLN A 144 -5.84 24.45 -6.39
C GLN A 144 -5.10 24.44 -7.74
N GLY A 145 -5.68 23.81 -8.77
CA GLY A 145 -5.02 23.57 -10.06
C GLY A 145 -4.40 24.82 -10.71
N ASP A 146 -4.95 26.01 -10.45
CA ASP A 146 -4.44 27.28 -10.98
C ASP A 146 -3.10 27.72 -10.36
N LYS A 147 -2.74 27.19 -9.19
CA LYS A 147 -1.48 27.49 -8.48
C LYS A 147 -0.34 26.57 -8.88
N TYR A 148 -0.63 25.47 -9.57
CA TYR A 148 0.36 24.46 -9.96
C TYR A 148 0.67 24.56 -11.45
N MET A 149 1.94 24.36 -11.81
CA MET A 149 2.31 24.22 -13.21
C MET A 149 1.73 22.93 -13.78
N LYS A 150 1.28 23.01 -15.04
CA LYS A 150 0.79 21.86 -15.81
C LYS A 150 1.94 21.05 -16.40
#